data_AF-A0A7X4KXP1-F1
#
_entry.id   AF-A0A7X4KXP1-F1
#
_cell.length_a   1.000
_cell.length_b   1.000
_cell.length_c   1.000
_cell.angle_alpha   90.00
_cell.angle_beta   90.00
_cell.angle_gamma   90.00
#
_symmetry.space_group_name_H-M   'P 1'
#
loop_
_entity.id
_entity.type
_entity.pdbx_description
1 polymer ?
#
loop_
_entity_poly.entity_id
_entity_poly.type
_entity_poly.pdbx_seq_one_letter_code
_entity_poly.pdbx_strand_id
1 'polypeptide(L)'
;MVNEFVYCPRLAYLEWVQGEWVESSDTVEGRHAHRRVNRDGGKLPPPADVDKVEKLHARSITLSSERLGLIARMDLIESDGGSVTPVDYKRGKRPHVERGAYDPERVQLCVQGLLLREHGYACDEGVLYFVGSRERVRVPFDEELVSATQQAVEGLRRVATEGVIPPPLEDSPKCPRCSLVEVCLPDEVHHLKGADVAPRPIAVPCTDALPLYVQARRAKVSKSGETLVVTVDDDELATARLAETSQVVVMGNVYLTTPTLHELMWRGIPVTWHSYGGWFFGHTMGNGHKNVELRTAQYRASFDETTCLRFARGLVTAKIQNCRTLLRRNWKQAESSNPVLVDLRGDGLRAARTESLPELLGVEGTAAARYFRSFGAMLNESASDAEFAFDFETRNRRPPRDPVNALLSFAYSLLVRSWTVTLAAVGFDAYRGLYHQPRYGRPALALDLMEPFRPLVADSVVVQAINNGEVRPNDLKTVAGSVNLTADGRRRFISTYERRLGHEVVHPLFGYRVSYRRLMEMQARLFGRFLLGELAEYPNFTTR
;
A
#
# COMPACT_ATOMS: atom_id res chain seq x y z
N MET A 1 12.66 -18.02 4.19
CA MET A 1 11.27 -18.46 3.95
C MET A 1 10.80 -19.57 4.88
N VAL A 2 11.63 -20.57 5.23
CA VAL A 2 11.20 -21.63 6.18
C VAL A 2 10.92 -21.06 7.58
N ASN A 3 11.78 -20.15 8.05
CA ASN A 3 11.58 -19.37 9.27
C ASN A 3 10.20 -18.68 9.30
N GLU A 4 9.86 -17.98 8.22
CA GLU A 4 8.62 -17.24 8.08
C GLU A 4 7.40 -18.18 8.03
N PHE A 5 7.55 -19.38 7.45
CA PHE A 5 6.49 -20.39 7.40
C PHE A 5 6.15 -20.91 8.80
N VAL A 6 7.18 -21.20 9.61
CA VAL A 6 7.01 -21.61 11.02
C VAL A 6 6.41 -20.48 11.85
N TYR A 7 6.75 -19.22 11.54
CA TYR A 7 6.13 -18.07 12.18
C TYR A 7 4.64 -18.00 11.86
N CYS A 8 4.30 -18.02 10.57
CA CYS A 8 2.95 -18.00 10.02
C CYS A 8 2.96 -18.49 8.56
N PRO A 9 2.24 -19.58 8.20
CA PRO A 9 2.18 -20.07 6.82
C PRO A 9 1.73 -19.01 5.81
N ARG A 10 0.80 -18.13 6.19
CA ARG A 10 0.33 -17.03 5.35
C ARG A 10 1.41 -15.96 5.14
N LEU A 11 2.22 -15.64 6.15
CA LEU A 11 3.35 -14.72 5.99
C LEU A 11 4.30 -15.22 4.91
N ALA A 12 4.70 -16.50 5.00
CA ALA A 12 5.56 -17.11 4.00
C ALA A 12 4.93 -17.12 2.60
N TYR A 13 3.62 -17.37 2.48
CA TYR A 13 2.92 -17.30 1.20
C TYR A 13 2.96 -15.89 0.61
N LEU A 14 2.62 -14.86 1.39
CA LEU A 14 2.63 -13.47 0.94
C LEU A 14 4.04 -13.05 0.46
N GLU A 15 5.08 -13.38 1.23
CA GLU A 15 6.45 -12.99 0.90
C GLU A 15 7.05 -13.79 -0.27
N TRP A 16 6.84 -15.10 -0.29
CA TRP A 16 7.49 -15.98 -1.28
C TRP A 16 6.68 -16.13 -2.57
N VAL A 17 5.37 -16.37 -2.45
CA VAL A 17 4.49 -16.65 -3.60
C VAL A 17 3.99 -15.36 -4.22
N GLN A 18 3.50 -14.43 -3.40
CA GLN A 18 2.98 -13.14 -3.91
C GLN A 18 4.06 -12.06 -4.06
N GLY A 19 5.24 -12.27 -3.46
CA GLY A 19 6.36 -11.32 -3.53
C GLY A 19 6.13 -10.03 -2.74
N GLU A 20 5.21 -10.04 -1.78
CA GLU A 20 4.93 -8.90 -0.89
C GLU A 20 6.11 -8.72 0.07
N TRP A 21 6.69 -7.53 0.09
CA TRP A 21 7.76 -7.19 1.03
C TRP A 21 7.50 -5.80 1.57
N VAL A 22 7.40 -5.69 2.90
CA VAL A 22 7.37 -4.42 3.61
C VAL A 22 8.63 -4.34 4.45
N GLU A 23 9.45 -3.31 4.23
CA GLU A 23 10.62 -3.08 5.06
C GLU A 23 10.17 -2.67 6.46
N SER A 24 10.48 -3.50 7.46
CA SER A 24 10.39 -3.14 8.87
C SER A 24 11.61 -2.32 9.31
N SER A 25 11.50 -1.55 10.39
CA SER A 25 12.65 -0.88 11.03
C SER A 25 13.81 -1.85 11.28
N ASP A 26 13.49 -3.10 11.61
CA ASP A 26 14.47 -4.17 11.87
C ASP A 26 15.22 -4.63 10.59
N THR A 27 14.58 -4.59 9.42
CA THR A 27 15.17 -5.02 8.14
C THR A 27 15.98 -3.92 7.44
N VAL A 28 15.58 -2.64 7.60
CA VAL A 28 16.35 -1.48 7.09
C VAL A 28 17.67 -1.35 7.85
N GLU A 29 17.61 -1.32 9.18
CA GLU A 29 18.83 -1.26 9.98
C GLU A 29 19.66 -2.55 9.85
N GLY A 30 19.00 -3.70 9.64
CA GLY A 30 19.58 -5.00 9.29
C GLY A 30 20.66 -4.85 8.21
N ARG A 31 20.28 -4.27 7.07
CA ARG A 31 21.17 -3.98 5.93
C ARG A 31 22.39 -3.14 6.31
N HIS A 32 22.22 -2.15 7.20
CA HIS A 32 23.32 -1.26 7.63
C HIS A 32 24.31 -1.93 8.59
N ALA A 33 23.86 -2.80 9.50
CA ALA A 33 24.78 -3.56 10.37
C ALA A 33 25.40 -4.77 9.65
N HIS A 34 24.65 -5.46 8.78
CA HIS A 34 25.22 -6.48 7.89
C HIS A 34 26.34 -5.90 7.03
N ARG A 35 26.27 -4.63 6.60
CA ARG A 35 27.38 -3.96 5.91
C ARG A 35 28.69 -3.92 6.71
N ARG A 36 28.66 -3.91 8.05
CA ARG A 36 29.87 -4.00 8.89
C ARG A 36 30.38 -5.43 9.07
N VAL A 37 29.50 -6.44 8.98
CA VAL A 37 29.83 -7.87 9.11
C VAL A 37 30.21 -8.48 7.73
N ASN A 38 29.76 -7.89 6.62
CA ASN A 38 30.03 -8.27 5.22
C ASN A 38 31.43 -7.84 4.73
N ARG A 39 32.46 -7.88 5.58
CA ARG A 39 33.83 -8.02 5.06
C ARG A 39 34.01 -9.50 4.79
N ASP A 40 33.94 -9.91 3.52
CA ASP A 40 34.23 -11.27 3.07
C ASP A 40 35.55 -11.72 3.73
N GLY A 41 35.46 -12.70 4.62
CA GLY A 41 36.56 -13.08 5.49
C GLY A 41 36.42 -14.53 5.93
N GLY A 42 37.42 -15.34 5.54
CA GLY A 42 37.50 -16.77 5.84
C GLY A 42 36.88 -17.64 4.74
N LYS A 43 37.67 -18.56 4.16
CA LYS A 43 37.14 -19.66 3.35
C LYS A 43 36.72 -20.79 4.28
N LEU A 44 35.56 -21.40 4.05
CA LEU A 44 35.21 -22.67 4.68
C LEU A 44 36.10 -23.76 4.04
N PRO A 45 37.01 -24.41 4.79
CA PRO A 45 37.86 -25.46 4.25
C PRO A 45 37.03 -26.70 3.86
N PRO A 46 37.51 -27.55 2.94
CA PRO A 46 36.85 -28.81 2.63
C PRO A 46 36.59 -29.64 3.90
N PRO A 47 35.52 -30.44 3.98
CA PRO A 47 35.18 -31.22 5.17
C PRO A 47 36.33 -32.07 5.72
N ALA A 48 37.14 -32.67 4.83
CA ALA A 48 38.29 -33.50 5.19
C ALA A 48 39.46 -32.73 5.86
N ASP A 49 39.44 -31.39 5.82
CA ASP A 49 40.49 -30.53 6.34
C ASP A 49 40.04 -29.71 7.57
N VAL A 50 38.79 -29.86 8.02
CA VAL A 50 38.25 -29.11 9.17
C VAL A 50 39.01 -29.44 10.46
N ASP A 51 39.31 -30.72 10.69
CA ASP A 51 40.08 -31.20 11.85
C ASP A 51 41.52 -30.67 11.91
N LYS A 52 42.03 -30.17 10.77
CA LYS A 52 43.38 -29.61 10.67
C LYS A 52 43.44 -28.13 11.06
N VAL A 53 42.30 -27.51 11.35
CA VAL A 53 42.18 -26.10 11.70
C VAL A 53 41.80 -25.97 13.17
N GLU A 54 42.72 -25.51 14.01
CA GLU A 54 42.48 -25.34 15.46
C GLU A 54 41.31 -24.40 15.78
N LYS A 55 41.12 -23.34 14.98
CA LYS A 55 40.00 -22.40 15.11
C LYS A 55 39.57 -21.89 13.74
N LEU A 56 38.36 -22.24 13.34
CA LEU A 56 37.77 -21.76 12.10
C LEU A 56 36.75 -20.66 12.40
N HIS A 57 36.87 -19.53 11.71
CA HIS A 57 35.83 -18.50 11.62
C HIS A 57 35.58 -18.17 10.15
N ALA A 58 34.55 -18.76 9.56
CA ALA A 58 34.12 -18.43 8.20
C ALA A 58 32.87 -17.55 8.26
N ARG A 59 32.84 -16.44 7.53
CA ARG A 59 31.72 -15.49 7.54
C ARG A 59 31.01 -15.42 6.20
N SER A 60 29.70 -15.18 6.24
CA SER A 60 28.88 -14.98 5.03
C SER A 60 28.97 -16.13 4.01
N ILE A 61 28.95 -17.38 4.50
CA ILE A 61 28.96 -18.56 3.64
C ILE A 61 27.54 -18.84 3.15
N THR A 62 27.38 -19.09 1.85
CA THR A 62 26.11 -19.54 1.26
C THR A 62 26.25 -20.99 0.83
N LEU A 63 25.37 -21.86 1.33
CA LEU A 63 25.27 -23.26 0.92
C LEU A 63 23.88 -23.53 0.35
N SER A 64 23.80 -24.43 -0.62
CA SER A 64 22.54 -24.88 -1.23
C SER A 64 22.53 -26.38 -1.46
N SER A 65 21.38 -27.01 -1.33
CA SER A 65 21.20 -28.43 -1.64
C SER A 65 19.98 -28.59 -2.53
N GLU A 66 20.14 -29.27 -3.66
CA GLU A 66 19.02 -29.63 -4.56
C GLU A 66 18.14 -30.71 -3.93
N ARG A 67 18.75 -31.72 -3.29
CA ARG A 67 18.03 -32.81 -2.61
C ARG A 67 17.16 -32.28 -1.47
N LEU A 68 17.73 -31.41 -0.63
CA LEU A 68 16.97 -30.74 0.42
C LEU A 68 16.16 -29.58 -0.12
N GLY A 69 16.36 -29.14 -1.37
CA GLY A 69 15.78 -27.95 -2.02
C GLY A 69 15.81 -26.70 -1.15
N LEU A 70 16.97 -26.41 -0.56
CA LEU A 70 17.21 -25.31 0.37
C LEU A 70 18.45 -24.54 -0.04
N ILE A 71 18.44 -23.23 0.25
CA ILE A 71 19.60 -22.36 0.20
C ILE A 71 19.60 -21.50 1.46
N ALA A 72 20.75 -21.35 2.10
CA ALA A 72 20.90 -20.49 3.26
C ALA A 72 22.24 -19.76 3.22
N ARG A 73 22.21 -18.50 3.67
CA ARG A 73 23.41 -17.74 4.03
C ARG A 73 23.60 -17.84 5.54
N MET A 74 24.81 -18.17 5.96
CA MET A 74 25.24 -18.28 7.35
C MET A 74 26.12 -17.08 7.69
N ASP A 75 25.83 -16.40 8.79
CA ASP A 75 26.56 -15.22 9.21
C ASP A 75 28.00 -15.57 9.64
N LEU A 76 28.11 -16.60 10.48
CA LEU A 76 29.36 -17.10 11.00
C LEU A 76 29.28 -18.62 11.15
N ILE A 77 30.36 -19.31 10.81
CA ILE A 77 30.59 -20.72 11.13
C ILE A 77 31.82 -20.77 12.01
N GLU A 78 31.67 -21.37 13.18
CA GLU A 78 32.75 -21.68 14.11
C GLU A 78 33.09 -23.18 13.99
N SER A 79 34.31 -23.57 14.33
CA SER A 79 34.66 -24.99 14.52
C SER A 79 35.49 -25.17 15.77
N ASP A 80 35.20 -26.24 16.51
CA ASP A 80 35.96 -26.71 17.67
C ASP A 80 36.10 -28.24 17.54
N GLY A 81 37.33 -28.73 17.32
CA GLY A 81 37.62 -30.16 17.30
C GLY A 81 36.95 -30.98 16.18
N GLY A 82 36.74 -30.39 15.00
CA GLY A 82 36.27 -31.11 13.80
C GLY A 82 34.77 -31.03 13.50
N SER A 83 33.96 -30.61 14.48
CA SER A 83 32.55 -30.26 14.26
C SER A 83 32.42 -28.79 13.92
N VAL A 84 31.51 -28.45 12.99
CA VAL A 84 31.20 -27.07 12.62
C VAL A 84 29.88 -26.65 13.27
N THR A 85 29.83 -25.40 13.73
CA THR A 85 28.68 -24.84 14.41
C THR A 85 28.29 -23.53 13.73
N PRO A 86 27.11 -23.45 13.08
CA PRO A 86 26.60 -22.19 12.58
C PRO A 86 26.21 -21.27 13.74
N VAL A 87 26.56 -20.00 13.63
CA VAL A 87 26.21 -18.94 14.58
C VAL A 87 25.37 -17.89 13.87
N ASP A 88 24.12 -17.77 14.27
CA ASP A 88 23.15 -16.81 13.72
C ASP A 88 22.96 -15.64 14.69
N TYR A 89 23.13 -14.41 14.20
CA TYR A 89 23.07 -13.21 15.03
C TYR A 89 21.64 -12.66 15.09
N LYS A 90 21.08 -12.58 16.30
CA LYS A 90 19.78 -11.97 16.57
C LYS A 90 19.96 -10.63 17.27
N ARG A 91 19.28 -9.58 16.79
CA ARG A 91 19.40 -8.22 17.35
C ARG A 91 18.74 -8.08 18.72
N GLY A 92 17.61 -8.75 18.91
CA GLY A 92 16.80 -8.65 20.11
C GLY A 92 17.49 -9.18 21.37
N LYS A 93 16.82 -9.03 22.50
CA LYS A 93 17.18 -9.74 23.73
C LYS A 93 16.70 -11.18 23.62
N ARG A 94 17.39 -12.09 24.29
CA ARG A 94 16.97 -13.48 24.42
C ARG A 94 15.53 -13.55 24.95
N PRO A 95 14.63 -14.30 24.31
CA PRO A 95 13.28 -14.49 24.82
C PRO A 95 13.27 -15.39 26.07
N HIS A 96 12.42 -15.05 27.04
CA HIS A 96 12.20 -15.86 28.24
C HIS A 96 11.20 -16.99 27.96
N VAL A 97 11.59 -17.91 27.07
CA VAL A 97 10.84 -19.14 26.74
C VAL A 97 11.65 -20.37 27.19
N GLU A 98 10.96 -21.49 27.42
CA GLU A 98 11.57 -22.73 27.96
C GLU A 98 12.81 -23.17 27.17
N ARG A 99 12.73 -23.16 25.84
CA ARG A 99 13.83 -23.57 24.94
C ARG A 99 14.82 -22.46 24.63
N GLY A 100 14.73 -21.30 25.30
CA GLY A 100 15.64 -20.16 25.16
C GLY A 100 15.58 -19.38 23.85
N ALA A 101 14.83 -19.85 22.86
CA ALA A 101 14.61 -19.22 21.55
C ALA A 101 13.24 -19.63 20.99
N TYR A 102 12.69 -18.83 20.08
CA TYR A 102 11.42 -19.18 19.42
C TYR A 102 11.65 -20.21 18.30
N ASP A 103 10.66 -21.06 18.04
CA ASP A 103 10.77 -22.13 17.03
C ASP A 103 11.17 -21.67 15.62
N PRO A 104 10.71 -20.51 15.09
CA PRO A 104 11.18 -20.01 13.80
C PRO A 104 12.72 -19.86 13.74
N GLU A 105 13.33 -19.34 14.80
CA GLU A 105 14.79 -19.13 14.90
C GLU A 105 15.52 -20.48 15.03
N ARG A 106 14.96 -21.41 15.81
CA ARG A 106 15.50 -22.77 15.97
C ARG A 106 15.47 -23.54 14.65
N VAL A 107 14.36 -23.47 13.91
CA VAL A 107 14.20 -24.11 12.60
C VAL A 107 15.13 -23.46 11.56
N GLN A 108 15.26 -22.13 11.55
CA GLN A 108 16.22 -21.44 10.67
C GLN A 108 17.65 -21.95 10.87
N LEU A 109 18.06 -22.09 12.14
CA LEU A 109 19.38 -22.57 12.50
C LEU A 109 19.55 -24.07 12.17
N CYS A 110 18.51 -24.88 12.35
CA CYS A 110 18.53 -26.29 11.94
C CYS A 110 18.63 -26.44 10.42
N VAL A 111 17.97 -25.59 9.62
CA VAL A 111 18.16 -25.55 8.15
C VAL A 111 19.64 -25.34 7.79
N GLN A 112 20.32 -24.42 8.48
CA GLN A 112 21.76 -24.21 8.30
C GLN A 112 22.56 -25.48 8.64
N GLY A 113 22.26 -26.12 9.78
CA GLY A 113 22.89 -27.38 10.19
C GLY A 113 22.68 -28.52 9.19
N LEU A 114 21.47 -28.70 8.67
CA LEU A 114 21.15 -29.71 7.66
C LEU A 114 21.91 -29.47 6.35
N LEU A 115 22.11 -28.22 5.94
CA LEU A 115 22.92 -27.88 4.77
C LEU A 115 24.41 -28.18 4.99
N LEU A 116 24.93 -27.95 6.20
CA LEU A 116 26.31 -28.33 6.55
C LEU A 116 26.49 -29.86 6.52
N ARG A 117 25.55 -30.60 7.13
CA ARG A 117 25.52 -32.08 7.08
C ARG A 117 25.50 -32.60 5.64
N GLU A 118 24.69 -32.00 4.78
CA GLU A 118 24.60 -32.38 3.36
C GLU A 118 25.91 -32.17 2.59
N HIS A 119 26.69 -31.16 2.96
CA HIS A 119 28.01 -30.90 2.36
C HIS A 119 29.14 -31.70 3.03
N GLY A 120 28.81 -32.68 3.87
CA GLY A 120 29.76 -33.60 4.48
C GLY A 120 30.40 -33.10 5.78
N TYR A 121 29.92 -31.98 6.35
CA TYR A 121 30.43 -31.48 7.63
C TYR A 121 29.68 -32.13 8.81
N ALA A 122 30.41 -32.46 9.88
CA ALA A 122 29.80 -32.84 11.16
C ALA A 122 29.22 -31.59 11.83
N CYS A 123 27.93 -31.61 12.18
CA CYS A 123 27.24 -30.45 12.73
C CYS A 123 26.03 -30.91 13.56
N ASP A 124 26.12 -30.86 14.88
CA ASP A 124 25.09 -31.41 15.78
C ASP A 124 24.34 -30.36 16.59
N GLU A 125 24.84 -29.12 16.58
CA GLU A 125 24.19 -27.98 17.20
C GLU A 125 24.51 -26.71 16.43
N GLY A 126 23.70 -25.67 16.68
CA GLY A 126 23.99 -24.30 16.27
C GLY A 126 23.93 -23.36 17.47
N VAL A 127 24.33 -22.10 17.26
CA VAL A 127 24.24 -21.06 18.27
C VAL A 127 23.44 -19.86 17.76
N LEU A 128 22.48 -19.42 18.57
CA LEU A 128 21.86 -18.11 18.45
C LEU A 128 22.59 -17.12 19.35
N TYR A 129 23.13 -16.05 18.77
CA TYR A 129 23.75 -14.96 19.53
C TYR A 129 22.84 -13.74 19.60
N PHE A 130 22.29 -13.44 20.77
CA PHE A 130 21.41 -12.29 21.00
C PHE A 130 22.23 -11.04 21.35
N VAL A 131 22.39 -10.12 20.41
CA VAL A 131 23.20 -8.89 20.57
C VAL A 131 22.66 -8.01 21.70
N GLY A 132 21.34 -7.92 21.85
CA GLY A 132 20.69 -7.08 22.86
C GLY A 132 20.92 -7.54 24.30
N SER A 133 21.13 -8.83 24.54
CA SER A 133 21.48 -9.39 25.86
C SER A 133 22.92 -9.89 25.96
N ARG A 134 23.66 -9.96 24.85
CA ARG A 134 25.00 -10.56 24.71
C ARG A 134 25.06 -12.01 25.17
N GLU A 135 23.99 -12.76 24.94
CA GLU A 135 23.87 -14.16 25.34
C GLU A 135 23.99 -15.10 24.14
N ARG A 136 24.58 -16.28 24.37
CA ARG A 136 24.63 -17.40 23.43
C ARG A 136 23.64 -18.47 23.88
N VAL A 137 22.74 -18.86 22.98
CA VAL A 137 21.82 -19.98 23.19
C VAL A 137 22.21 -21.10 22.23
N ARG A 138 22.62 -22.24 22.78
CA ARG A 138 22.90 -23.45 21.99
C ARG A 138 21.59 -24.14 21.64
N VAL A 139 21.46 -24.56 20.39
CA VAL A 139 20.30 -25.26 19.87
C VAL A 139 20.76 -26.60 19.33
N PRO A 140 20.53 -27.72 20.04
CA PRO A 140 20.86 -29.04 19.55
C PRO A 140 19.95 -29.41 18.37
N PHE A 141 20.51 -30.08 17.36
CA PHE A 141 19.78 -30.59 16.20
C PHE A 141 19.34 -32.04 16.46
N ASP A 142 18.51 -32.19 17.50
CA ASP A 142 17.86 -33.45 17.86
C ASP A 142 16.85 -33.93 16.80
N GLU A 143 16.40 -35.17 16.92
CA GLU A 143 15.45 -35.77 15.97
C GLU A 143 14.13 -34.99 15.91
N GLU A 144 13.68 -34.41 17.03
CA GLU A 144 12.46 -33.59 17.09
C GLU A 144 12.60 -32.33 16.23
N LEU A 145 13.66 -31.54 16.41
CA LEU A 145 13.89 -30.31 15.66
C LEU A 145 14.18 -30.59 14.18
N VAL A 146 14.92 -31.67 13.88
CA VAL A 146 15.16 -32.09 12.50
C VAL A 146 13.85 -32.47 11.82
N SER A 147 12.99 -33.26 12.47
CA SER A 147 11.68 -33.62 11.94
C SER A 147 10.78 -32.40 11.74
N ALA A 148 10.70 -31.51 12.73
CA ALA A 148 9.93 -30.26 12.63
C ALA A 148 10.44 -29.36 11.48
N THR A 149 11.75 -29.30 11.29
CA THR A 149 12.37 -28.53 10.20
C THR A 149 12.02 -29.13 8.84
N GLN A 150 12.12 -30.44 8.68
CA GLN A 150 11.74 -31.13 7.44
C GLN A 150 10.25 -30.94 7.13
N GLN A 151 9.37 -31.10 8.12
CA GLN A 151 7.93 -30.84 7.98
C GLN A 151 7.64 -29.39 7.58
N ALA A 152 8.36 -28.41 8.13
CA ALA A 152 8.22 -27.00 7.75
C ALA A 152 8.64 -26.75 6.29
N VAL A 153 9.72 -27.40 5.83
CA VAL A 153 10.17 -27.32 4.43
C VAL A 153 9.14 -27.91 3.48
N GLU A 154 8.62 -29.10 3.80
CA GLU A 154 7.58 -29.77 3.01
C GLU A 154 6.27 -28.96 3.02
N GLY A 155 5.88 -28.42 4.16
CA GLY A 155 4.69 -27.56 4.31
C GLY A 155 4.80 -26.30 3.47
N LEU A 156 5.95 -25.61 3.51
CA LEU A 156 6.19 -24.43 2.69
C LEU A 156 6.11 -24.76 1.19
N ARG A 157 6.70 -25.87 0.74
CA ARG A 157 6.62 -26.30 -0.65
C ARG A 157 5.20 -26.60 -1.09
N ARG A 158 4.45 -27.30 -0.25
CA ARG A 158 3.06 -27.65 -0.52
C ARG A 158 2.21 -26.40 -0.72
N VAL A 159 2.28 -25.47 0.24
CA VAL A 159 1.59 -24.18 0.18
C VAL A 159 1.98 -23.36 -1.05
N ALA A 160 3.27 -23.34 -1.41
CA ALA A 160 3.73 -22.64 -2.61
C ALA A 160 3.25 -23.29 -3.93
N THR A 161 3.05 -24.61 -3.94
CA THR A 161 2.67 -25.38 -5.15
C THR A 161 1.16 -25.42 -5.34
N GLU A 162 0.39 -25.56 -4.27
CA GLU A 162 -1.08 -25.57 -4.32
C GLU A 162 -1.65 -24.22 -4.78
N GLY A 163 -0.92 -23.14 -4.53
CA GLY A 163 -1.33 -21.79 -4.92
C GLY A 163 -2.55 -21.28 -4.14
N VAL A 164 -2.97 -21.98 -3.08
CA VAL A 164 -4.05 -21.54 -2.19
C VAL A 164 -3.44 -20.76 -1.03
N ILE A 165 -3.82 -19.50 -0.88
CA ILE A 165 -3.36 -18.67 0.22
C ILE A 165 -3.82 -19.24 1.58
N PRO A 166 -2.92 -19.52 2.53
CA PRO A 166 -3.32 -19.97 3.86
C PRO A 166 -4.16 -18.91 4.58
N PRO A 167 -5.13 -19.30 5.43
CA PRO A 167 -5.92 -18.34 6.19
C PRO A 167 -5.03 -17.53 7.14
N PRO A 168 -5.42 -16.28 7.47
CA PRO A 168 -4.74 -15.54 8.52
C PRO A 168 -4.84 -16.28 9.86
N LEU A 169 -3.87 -16.06 10.75
CA LEU A 169 -3.95 -16.62 12.10
C LEU A 169 -5.12 -16.00 12.86
N GLU A 170 -5.85 -16.82 13.62
CA GLU A 170 -6.95 -16.40 14.49
C GLU A 170 -6.42 -15.87 15.82
N ASP A 171 -6.82 -14.65 16.18
CA ASP A 171 -6.49 -13.92 17.43
C ASP A 171 -5.03 -14.09 17.92
N SER A 172 -4.09 -14.22 16.97
CA SER A 172 -2.71 -14.55 17.34
C SER A 172 -2.00 -13.30 17.89
N PRO A 173 -1.23 -13.41 18.99
CA PRO A 173 -0.38 -12.33 19.48
C PRO A 173 0.84 -12.07 18.56
N LYS A 174 1.04 -12.89 17.53
CA LYS A 174 2.03 -12.68 16.47
C LYS A 174 1.61 -11.57 15.51
N CYS A 175 0.32 -11.54 15.13
CA CYS A 175 -0.19 -10.68 14.06
C CYS A 175 0.12 -9.18 14.24
N PRO A 176 -0.07 -8.55 15.42
CA PRO A 176 0.20 -7.11 15.58
C PRO A 176 1.68 -6.73 15.40
N ARG A 177 2.60 -7.69 15.51
CA ARG A 177 4.05 -7.49 15.34
C ARG A 177 4.56 -7.95 13.98
N CYS A 178 3.68 -8.45 13.12
CA CYS A 178 4.03 -8.92 11.79
C CYS A 178 4.29 -7.73 10.87
N SER A 179 5.40 -7.75 10.12
CA SER A 179 5.73 -6.75 9.09
C SER A 179 4.64 -6.60 8.03
N LEU A 180 3.93 -7.69 7.73
CA LEU A 180 2.86 -7.74 6.74
C LEU A 180 1.45 -7.62 7.34
N VAL A 181 1.29 -7.18 8.60
CA VAL A 181 -0.05 -6.99 9.19
C VAL A 181 -0.92 -6.06 8.33
N GLU A 182 -0.29 -5.06 7.73
CA GLU A 182 -0.89 -4.09 6.83
C GLU A 182 -1.32 -4.66 5.47
N VAL A 183 -0.69 -5.75 5.05
CA VAL A 183 -0.97 -6.49 3.81
C VAL A 183 -2.02 -7.57 4.06
N CYS A 184 -1.86 -8.27 5.18
CA CYS A 184 -2.62 -9.45 5.57
C CYS A 184 -4.03 -9.08 6.04
N LEU A 185 -4.15 -8.02 6.85
CA LEU A 185 -5.38 -7.57 7.51
C LEU A 185 -6.10 -8.72 8.27
N PRO A 186 -5.39 -9.43 9.17
CA PRO A 186 -5.89 -10.67 9.74
C PRO A 186 -7.18 -10.45 10.53
N ASP A 187 -7.22 -9.43 11.40
CA ASP A 187 -8.38 -9.23 12.27
C ASP A 187 -9.58 -8.68 11.47
N GLU A 188 -9.34 -7.82 10.48
CA GLU A 188 -10.39 -7.30 9.59
C GLU A 188 -11.02 -8.42 8.76
N VAL A 189 -10.20 -9.33 8.22
CA VAL A 189 -10.69 -10.48 7.43
C VAL A 189 -11.54 -11.40 8.30
N HIS A 190 -11.13 -11.69 9.53
CA HIS A 190 -11.93 -12.50 10.46
C HIS A 190 -13.22 -11.80 10.88
N HIS A 191 -13.16 -10.51 11.21
CA HIS A 191 -14.33 -9.72 11.57
C HIS A 191 -15.37 -9.69 10.44
N LEU A 192 -14.93 -9.49 9.19
CA LEU A 192 -15.80 -9.51 8.02
C LEU A 192 -16.36 -10.90 7.69
N LYS A 193 -15.72 -11.97 8.17
CA LYS A 193 -16.22 -13.34 8.11
C LYS A 193 -17.19 -13.69 9.25
N GLY A 194 -17.44 -12.77 10.19
CA GLY A 194 -18.36 -12.97 11.30
C GLY A 194 -17.72 -13.53 12.57
N ALA A 195 -16.39 -13.47 12.70
CA ALA A 195 -15.74 -13.80 13.97
C ALA A 195 -16.07 -12.75 15.05
N ASP A 196 -16.29 -13.19 16.28
CA ASP A 196 -16.55 -12.34 17.45
C ASP A 196 -15.26 -11.76 18.06
N VAL A 197 -14.30 -11.40 17.20
CA VAL A 197 -13.05 -10.76 17.59
C VAL A 197 -13.07 -9.35 17.04
N ALA A 198 -13.04 -8.37 17.94
CA ALA A 198 -12.94 -6.97 17.55
C ALA A 198 -11.57 -6.73 16.88
N PRO A 199 -11.51 -6.09 15.70
CA PRO A 199 -10.25 -5.76 15.06
C PRO A 199 -9.35 -4.94 15.97
N ARG A 200 -8.14 -5.43 16.23
CA ARG A 200 -7.15 -4.64 16.97
C ARG A 200 -6.69 -3.49 16.08
N PRO A 201 -6.38 -2.32 16.65
CA PRO A 201 -5.80 -1.23 15.88
C PRO A 201 -4.54 -1.71 15.17
N ILE A 202 -4.46 -1.52 13.85
CA ILE A 202 -3.23 -1.75 13.12
C ILE A 202 -2.21 -0.74 13.66
N ALA A 203 -1.15 -1.25 14.29
CA ALA A 203 -0.04 -0.43 14.76
C ALA A 203 0.80 0.05 13.57
N VAL A 204 0.25 0.99 12.80
CA VAL A 204 0.90 1.62 11.65
C VAL A 204 1.83 2.71 12.20
N PRO A 205 3.16 2.64 11.99
CA PRO A 205 4.01 3.81 12.17
C PRO A 205 3.50 4.88 11.20
N CYS A 206 3.18 6.09 11.69
CA CYS A 206 2.83 7.19 10.81
C CYS A 206 3.96 7.35 9.78
N THR A 207 3.67 7.02 8.52
CA THR A 207 4.68 7.18 7.48
C THR A 207 4.76 8.67 7.18
N ASP A 208 5.83 9.31 7.65
CA ASP A 208 6.09 10.74 7.39
C ASP A 208 6.48 11.01 5.93
N ALA A 209 6.51 9.97 5.09
CA ALA A 209 6.88 10.09 3.69
C ALA A 209 5.80 10.84 2.89
N LEU A 210 6.13 12.04 2.42
CA LEU A 210 5.22 12.91 1.68
C LEU A 210 5.55 12.92 0.19
N PRO A 211 4.56 13.22 -0.67
CA PRO A 211 4.80 13.41 -2.09
C PRO A 211 5.60 14.69 -2.36
N LEU A 212 6.68 14.56 -3.15
CA LEU A 212 7.41 15.70 -3.68
C LEU A 212 6.75 16.20 -4.97
N TYR A 213 6.09 17.35 -4.92
CA TYR A 213 5.51 18.00 -6.10
C TYR A 213 6.49 18.97 -6.76
N VAL A 214 6.79 18.76 -8.04
CA VAL A 214 7.66 19.64 -8.84
C VAL A 214 6.86 20.18 -10.03
N GLN A 215 6.58 21.48 -9.97
CA GLN A 215 5.77 22.20 -10.98
C GLN A 215 6.46 23.43 -11.58
N ALA A 216 7.67 23.76 -11.10
CA ALA A 216 8.43 24.88 -11.63
C ALA A 216 8.89 24.59 -13.06
N ARG A 217 8.76 25.58 -13.95
CA ARG A 217 9.15 25.43 -15.35
C ARG A 217 10.64 25.20 -15.45
N ARG A 218 11.06 24.24 -16.30
CA ARG A 218 12.47 23.89 -16.54
C ARG A 218 13.20 23.37 -15.28
N ALA A 219 12.47 23.01 -14.22
CA ALA A 219 13.09 22.45 -13.05
C ALA A 219 13.77 21.10 -13.36
N LYS A 220 14.87 20.83 -12.67
CA LYS A 220 15.62 19.58 -12.76
C LYS A 220 15.67 18.93 -11.40
N VAL A 221 15.28 17.66 -11.34
CA VAL A 221 15.35 16.81 -10.15
C VAL A 221 16.54 15.86 -10.30
N SER A 222 17.50 15.97 -9.39
CA SER A 222 18.70 15.13 -9.31
C SER A 222 18.85 14.49 -7.93
N LYS A 223 19.62 13.40 -7.84
CA LYS A 223 19.96 12.75 -6.56
C LYS A 223 21.33 13.24 -6.11
N SER A 224 21.44 13.62 -4.85
CA SER A 224 22.71 13.87 -4.15
C SER A 224 22.70 13.10 -2.83
N GLY A 225 23.50 12.02 -2.73
CA GLY A 225 23.46 11.12 -1.58
C GLY A 225 22.06 10.54 -1.33
N GLU A 226 21.53 10.71 -0.12
CA GLU A 226 20.19 10.25 0.29
C GLU A 226 19.08 11.30 0.05
N THR A 227 19.35 12.33 -0.76
CA THR A 227 18.47 13.48 -0.96
C THR A 227 18.18 13.72 -2.45
N LEU A 228 16.94 14.05 -2.76
CA LEU A 228 16.52 14.64 -4.02
C LEU A 228 16.72 16.15 -3.97
N VAL A 229 17.34 16.72 -4.99
CA VAL A 229 17.62 18.15 -5.13
C VAL A 229 16.86 18.67 -6.35
N VAL A 230 16.10 19.74 -6.18
CA VAL A 230 15.32 20.41 -7.23
C VAL A 230 16.00 21.73 -7.55
N THR A 231 16.43 21.90 -8.80
CA THR A 231 17.11 23.11 -9.29
C THR A 231 16.33 23.75 -10.43
N VAL A 232 16.44 25.07 -10.61
CA VAL A 232 16.01 25.81 -11.81
C VAL A 232 17.15 26.73 -12.19
N ASP A 233 17.60 26.68 -13.43
CA ASP A 233 18.74 27.48 -13.92
C ASP A 233 19.98 27.39 -12.99
N ASP A 234 20.24 26.18 -12.48
CA ASP A 234 21.30 25.80 -11.53
C ASP A 234 21.16 26.33 -10.09
N ASP A 235 20.13 27.12 -9.79
CA ASP A 235 19.79 27.53 -8.42
C ASP A 235 18.95 26.45 -7.71
N GLU A 236 19.35 26.09 -6.48
CA GLU A 236 18.62 25.14 -5.65
C GLU A 236 17.32 25.77 -5.11
N LEU A 237 16.18 25.16 -5.44
CA LEU A 237 14.87 25.61 -4.97
C LEU A 237 14.37 24.82 -3.77
N ALA A 238 14.67 23.52 -3.71
CA ALA A 238 14.19 22.64 -2.67
C ALA A 238 14.98 21.33 -2.62
N THR A 239 14.94 20.69 -1.46
CA THR A 239 15.46 19.34 -1.24
C THR A 239 14.42 18.46 -0.57
N ALA A 240 14.46 17.15 -0.83
CA ALA A 240 13.63 16.16 -0.13
C ALA A 240 14.44 14.89 0.14
N ARG A 241 14.39 14.36 1.36
CA ARG A 241 15.07 13.11 1.70
C ARG A 241 14.35 11.94 1.05
N LEU A 242 15.10 11.00 0.46
CA LEU A 242 14.54 9.80 -0.17
C LEU A 242 13.72 8.96 0.82
N ALA A 243 14.18 8.86 2.07
CA ALA A 243 13.47 8.14 3.14
C ALA A 243 12.12 8.78 3.53
N GLU A 244 11.94 10.07 3.25
CA GLU A 244 10.74 10.86 3.57
C GLU A 244 9.94 11.20 2.30
N THR A 245 10.25 10.56 1.16
CA THR A 245 9.58 10.82 -0.12
C THR A 245 8.74 9.60 -0.50
N SER A 246 7.40 9.75 -0.47
CA SER A 246 6.50 8.64 -0.87
C SER A 246 6.29 8.54 -2.37
N GLN A 247 6.44 9.64 -3.11
CA GLN A 247 6.35 9.69 -4.57
C GLN A 247 6.95 11.00 -5.10
N VAL A 248 7.35 11.01 -6.38
CA VAL A 248 7.74 12.22 -7.09
C VAL A 248 6.65 12.57 -8.10
N VAL A 249 6.06 13.75 -8.00
CA VAL A 249 4.98 14.23 -8.86
C VAL A 249 5.52 15.32 -9.77
N VAL A 250 5.65 14.99 -11.05
CA VAL A 250 6.19 15.87 -12.09
C VAL A 250 5.05 16.53 -12.85
N MET A 251 5.00 17.87 -12.85
CA MET A 251 3.97 18.63 -13.57
C MET A 251 4.59 19.56 -14.62
N GLY A 252 4.26 19.33 -15.89
CA GLY A 252 4.77 20.11 -17.01
C GLY A 252 6.21 19.73 -17.39
N ASN A 253 6.99 20.71 -17.84
CA ASN A 253 8.33 20.50 -18.38
C ASN A 253 9.37 20.51 -17.25
N VAL A 254 9.53 19.37 -16.58
CA VAL A 254 10.52 19.12 -15.53
C VAL A 254 11.42 17.97 -15.98
N TYR A 255 12.72 18.10 -15.73
CA TYR A 255 13.73 17.10 -16.02
C TYR A 255 13.96 16.21 -14.80
N LEU A 256 14.03 14.89 -15.00
CA LEU A 256 14.58 13.96 -14.02
C LEU A 256 15.86 13.36 -14.59
N THR A 257 16.93 13.30 -13.79
CA THR A 257 18.17 12.64 -14.24
C THR A 257 18.03 11.11 -14.20
N THR A 258 18.69 10.40 -15.11
CA THR A 258 18.67 8.93 -15.16
C THR A 258 19.12 8.28 -13.84
N PRO A 259 20.20 8.73 -13.16
CA PRO A 259 20.58 8.17 -11.86
C PRO A 259 19.49 8.33 -10.80
N THR A 260 18.76 9.46 -10.81
CA THR A 260 17.60 9.67 -9.93
C THR A 260 16.49 8.67 -10.24
N LEU A 261 16.14 8.47 -11.51
CA LEU A 261 15.13 7.50 -11.91
C LEU A 261 15.50 6.07 -11.48
N HIS A 262 16.76 5.66 -11.65
CA HIS A 262 17.24 4.36 -11.20
C HIS A 262 17.04 4.16 -9.70
N GLU A 263 17.41 5.16 -8.88
CA GLU A 263 17.24 5.09 -7.43
C GLU A 263 15.77 5.02 -7.03
N LEU A 264 14.92 5.85 -7.64
CA LEU A 264 13.48 5.87 -7.36
C LEU A 264 12.83 4.52 -7.71
N MET A 265 13.17 3.93 -8.86
CA MET A 265 12.69 2.60 -9.25
C MET A 265 13.19 1.50 -8.30
N TRP A 266 14.47 1.57 -7.90
CA TRP A 266 15.06 0.61 -6.96
C TRP A 266 14.39 0.64 -5.58
N ARG A 267 14.06 1.84 -5.08
CA ARG A 267 13.35 2.03 -3.81
C ARG A 267 11.84 1.84 -3.89
N GLY A 268 11.29 1.61 -5.08
CA GLY A 268 9.84 1.54 -5.27
C GLY A 268 9.11 2.88 -5.05
N ILE A 269 9.81 4.02 -5.17
CA ILE A 269 9.21 5.36 -5.10
C ILE A 269 8.66 5.71 -6.50
N PRO A 270 7.35 5.75 -6.72
CA PRO A 270 6.79 6.00 -8.04
C PRO A 270 6.99 7.45 -8.49
N VAL A 271 7.23 7.63 -9.79
CA VAL A 271 7.21 8.95 -10.43
C VAL A 271 5.91 9.09 -11.22
N THR A 272 5.13 10.14 -10.98
CA THR A 272 3.90 10.41 -11.74
C THR A 272 4.07 11.62 -12.64
N TRP A 273 3.60 11.49 -13.89
CA TRP A 273 3.81 12.47 -14.95
C TRP A 273 2.49 13.16 -15.30
N HIS A 274 2.51 14.49 -15.30
CA HIS A 274 1.32 15.32 -15.53
C HIS A 274 1.59 16.44 -16.51
N SER A 275 0.56 16.84 -17.25
CA SER A 275 0.57 18.09 -18.01
C SER A 275 0.70 19.30 -17.09
N TYR A 276 0.97 20.47 -17.68
CA TYR A 276 0.88 21.73 -16.95
C TYR A 276 -0.54 22.01 -16.42
N GLY A 277 -1.60 21.41 -16.97
CA GLY A 277 -2.98 21.55 -16.48
C GLY A 277 -3.37 20.54 -15.39
N GLY A 278 -2.44 19.69 -14.94
CA GLY A 278 -2.74 18.63 -13.96
C GLY A 278 -3.39 17.37 -14.53
N TRP A 279 -3.51 17.28 -15.86
CA TRP A 279 -3.87 16.03 -16.53
C TRP A 279 -2.79 14.97 -16.30
N PHE A 280 -3.17 13.82 -15.75
CA PHE A 280 -2.27 12.69 -15.50
C PHE A 280 -1.99 11.91 -16.79
N PHE A 281 -0.72 11.80 -17.17
CA PHE A 281 -0.28 11.04 -18.35
C PHE A 281 0.02 9.58 -18.03
N GLY A 282 0.64 9.34 -16.88
CA GLY A 282 1.09 8.01 -16.49
C GLY A 282 2.11 8.06 -15.36
N HIS A 283 2.71 6.93 -15.07
CA HIS A 283 3.67 6.80 -13.98
C HIS A 283 4.81 5.85 -14.37
N THR A 284 5.95 6.03 -13.71
CA THR A 284 7.13 5.18 -13.82
C THR A 284 7.36 4.50 -12.48
N MET A 285 7.54 3.19 -12.52
CA MET A 285 7.92 2.36 -11.38
C MET A 285 9.04 1.41 -11.84
N GLY A 286 9.63 0.66 -10.90
CA GLY A 286 10.47 -0.49 -11.24
C GLY A 286 9.64 -1.60 -11.91
N ASN A 287 10.03 -2.85 -11.70
CA ASN A 287 9.37 -4.01 -12.32
C ASN A 287 7.92 -4.27 -11.84
N GLY A 288 7.34 -3.37 -11.04
CA GLY A 288 5.99 -3.45 -10.51
C GLY A 288 5.82 -4.59 -9.50
N HIS A 289 4.58 -4.78 -9.07
CA HIS A 289 4.23 -5.85 -8.15
C HIS A 289 4.16 -7.22 -8.86
N LYS A 290 4.63 -8.27 -8.19
CA LYS A 290 4.74 -9.62 -8.77
C LYS A 290 3.51 -10.50 -8.56
N ASN A 291 2.45 -9.97 -7.95
CA ASN A 291 1.22 -10.72 -7.67
C ASN A 291 0.41 -10.99 -8.94
N VAL A 292 0.75 -12.09 -9.62
CA VAL A 292 0.06 -12.57 -10.83
C VAL A 292 -1.26 -13.25 -10.46
N GLU A 293 -1.35 -13.85 -9.28
CA GLU A 293 -2.57 -14.50 -8.76
C GLU A 293 -3.71 -13.48 -8.65
N LEU A 294 -3.45 -12.34 -8.01
CA LEU A 294 -4.42 -11.25 -7.86
C LEU A 294 -4.88 -10.71 -9.22
N ARG A 295 -3.96 -10.51 -10.16
CA ARG A 295 -4.32 -10.07 -11.52
C ARG A 295 -5.17 -11.13 -12.21
N THR A 296 -4.82 -12.41 -12.09
CA THR A 296 -5.60 -13.50 -12.68
C THR A 296 -7.03 -13.51 -12.12
N ALA A 297 -7.19 -13.34 -10.80
CA ALA A 297 -8.48 -13.23 -10.14
C ALA A 297 -9.26 -11.99 -10.60
N GLN A 298 -8.61 -10.83 -10.71
CA GLN A 298 -9.18 -9.60 -11.27
C GLN A 298 -9.73 -9.84 -12.68
N TYR A 299 -8.91 -10.40 -13.58
CA TYR A 299 -9.33 -10.69 -14.95
C TYR A 299 -10.51 -11.65 -14.97
N ARG A 300 -10.45 -12.76 -14.23
CA ARG A 300 -11.55 -13.73 -14.14
C ARG A 300 -12.86 -13.09 -13.66
N ALA A 301 -12.82 -12.34 -12.55
CA ALA A 301 -14.00 -11.66 -12.01
C ALA A 301 -14.56 -10.59 -12.96
N SER A 302 -13.68 -9.89 -13.67
CA SER A 302 -14.07 -8.82 -14.60
C SER A 302 -14.78 -9.31 -15.87
N PHE A 303 -14.74 -10.62 -16.14
CA PHE A 303 -15.50 -11.28 -17.20
C PHE A 303 -16.76 -11.98 -16.70
N ASP A 304 -17.00 -11.99 -15.38
CA ASP A 304 -18.24 -12.49 -14.77
C ASP A 304 -19.19 -11.33 -14.49
N GLU A 305 -20.26 -11.24 -15.28
CA GLU A 305 -21.28 -10.20 -15.18
C GLU A 305 -21.96 -10.17 -13.81
N THR A 306 -22.14 -11.34 -13.17
CA THR A 306 -22.79 -11.45 -11.85
C THR A 306 -21.90 -10.82 -10.78
N THR A 307 -20.61 -11.16 -10.78
CA THR A 307 -19.63 -10.56 -9.87
C THR A 307 -19.48 -9.06 -10.13
N CYS A 308 -19.42 -8.64 -11.40
CA CYS A 308 -19.34 -7.23 -11.78
C CYS A 308 -20.54 -6.42 -11.26
N LEU A 309 -21.77 -6.92 -11.47
CA LEU A 309 -22.97 -6.25 -10.99
C LEU A 309 -23.00 -6.19 -9.46
N ARG A 310 -22.69 -7.29 -8.77
CA ARG A 310 -22.64 -7.34 -7.30
C ARG A 310 -21.67 -6.30 -6.74
N PHE A 311 -20.47 -6.22 -7.30
CA PHE A 311 -19.46 -5.23 -6.93
C PHE A 311 -19.91 -3.79 -7.22
N ALA A 312 -20.44 -3.54 -8.42
CA ALA A 312 -20.89 -2.22 -8.86
C ALA A 312 -22.03 -1.66 -8.00
N ARG A 313 -23.03 -2.49 -7.63
CA ARG A 313 -24.12 -2.10 -6.73
C ARG A 313 -23.58 -1.56 -5.40
N GLY A 314 -22.58 -2.24 -4.84
CA GLY A 314 -21.91 -1.81 -3.61
C GLY A 314 -21.23 -0.44 -3.75
N LEU A 315 -20.45 -0.24 -4.82
CA LEU A 315 -19.76 1.03 -5.09
C LEU A 315 -20.74 2.20 -5.23
N VAL A 316 -21.78 2.04 -6.06
CA VAL A 316 -22.76 3.10 -6.32
C VAL A 316 -23.57 3.41 -5.06
N THR A 317 -23.99 2.39 -4.32
CA THR A 317 -24.70 2.58 -3.04
C THR A 317 -23.83 3.37 -2.04
N ALA A 318 -22.57 2.98 -1.90
CA ALA A 318 -21.64 3.67 -1.01
C ALA A 318 -21.34 5.10 -1.44
N LYS A 319 -21.16 5.35 -2.75
CA LYS A 319 -21.03 6.69 -3.33
C LYS A 319 -22.23 7.56 -2.97
N ILE A 320 -23.45 7.09 -3.22
CA ILE A 320 -24.68 7.84 -2.94
C ILE A 320 -24.79 8.15 -1.44
N GLN A 321 -24.51 7.17 -0.57
CA GLN A 321 -24.51 7.36 0.87
C GLN A 321 -23.48 8.40 1.34
N ASN A 322 -22.27 8.37 0.79
CA ASN A 322 -21.22 9.33 1.12
C ASN A 322 -21.55 10.73 0.58
N CYS A 323 -22.12 10.85 -0.63
CA CYS A 323 -22.65 12.10 -1.17
C CYS A 323 -23.72 12.71 -0.25
N ARG A 324 -24.69 11.90 0.17
CA ARG A 324 -25.73 12.29 1.13
C ARG A 324 -25.15 12.75 2.46
N THR A 325 -24.14 12.06 2.97
CA THR A 325 -23.48 12.41 4.23
C THR A 325 -22.71 13.73 4.12
N LEU A 326 -21.99 13.94 3.02
CA LEU A 326 -21.28 15.19 2.78
C LEU A 326 -22.25 16.38 2.68
N LEU A 327 -23.33 16.23 1.89
CA LEU A 327 -24.38 17.26 1.77
C LEU A 327 -24.94 17.60 3.14
N ARG A 328 -25.40 16.60 3.90
CA ARG A 328 -26.01 16.83 5.23
C ARG A 328 -25.06 17.56 6.19
N ARG A 329 -23.77 17.23 6.18
CA ARG A 329 -22.77 17.83 7.09
C ARG A 329 -22.40 19.27 6.72
N ASN A 330 -22.50 19.65 5.45
CA ASN A 330 -22.09 20.96 4.96
C ASN A 330 -23.26 21.82 4.51
N TRP A 331 -24.50 21.36 4.68
CA TRP A 331 -25.70 22.10 4.30
C TRP A 331 -25.80 23.41 5.08
N LYS A 332 -25.83 24.54 4.38
CA LYS A 332 -25.84 25.87 5.02
C LYS A 332 -27.23 26.44 5.24
N GLN A 333 -28.25 25.97 4.52
CA GLN A 333 -29.62 26.49 4.68
C GLN A 333 -30.30 25.90 5.92
N ALA A 334 -31.03 26.73 6.67
CA ALA A 334 -31.54 26.40 8.02
C ALA A 334 -32.73 25.42 8.05
N GLU A 335 -33.11 24.78 6.94
CA GLU A 335 -34.28 23.91 6.87
C GLU A 335 -34.01 22.52 7.47
N SER A 336 -34.89 22.12 8.39
CA SER A 336 -34.80 20.90 9.20
C SER A 336 -35.12 19.61 8.43
N SER A 337 -35.74 19.72 7.25
CA SER A 337 -36.01 18.60 6.34
C SER A 337 -35.57 18.97 4.93
N ASN A 338 -34.59 18.24 4.41
CA ASN A 338 -34.10 18.43 3.05
C ASN A 338 -34.57 17.25 2.18
N PRO A 339 -35.56 17.44 1.28
CA PRO A 339 -36.09 16.41 0.40
C PRO A 339 -35.00 15.65 -0.38
N VAL A 340 -33.93 16.36 -0.76
CA VAL A 340 -32.78 15.77 -1.48
C VAL A 340 -32.11 14.66 -0.68
N LEU A 341 -32.02 14.78 0.65
CA LEU A 341 -31.41 13.76 1.50
C LEU A 341 -32.29 12.51 1.62
N VAL A 342 -33.62 12.66 1.54
CA VAL A 342 -34.58 11.55 1.51
C VAL A 342 -34.47 10.84 0.18
N ASP A 343 -34.45 11.61 -0.91
CA ASP A 343 -34.38 11.05 -2.24
C ASP A 343 -33.06 10.33 -2.51
N LEU A 344 -31.92 10.89 -2.10
CA LEU A 344 -30.62 10.22 -2.21
C LEU A 344 -30.60 8.91 -1.42
N ARG A 345 -31.30 8.85 -0.28
CA ARG A 345 -31.46 7.58 0.46
C ARG A 345 -32.26 6.57 -0.38
N GLY A 346 -33.34 7.01 -1.02
CA GLY A 346 -34.14 6.21 -1.94
C GLY A 346 -33.32 5.71 -3.14
N ASP A 347 -32.53 6.58 -3.76
CA ASP A 347 -31.66 6.25 -4.89
C ASP A 347 -30.60 5.20 -4.47
N GLY A 348 -30.04 5.29 -3.25
CA GLY A 348 -29.14 4.27 -2.71
C GLY A 348 -29.81 2.90 -2.50
N LEU A 349 -31.04 2.87 -1.98
CA LEU A 349 -31.82 1.63 -1.83
C LEU A 349 -32.17 1.00 -3.18
N ARG A 350 -32.45 1.82 -4.20
CA ARG A 350 -32.69 1.37 -5.57
C ARG A 350 -31.41 0.79 -6.18
N ALA A 351 -30.28 1.49 -6.06
CA ALA A 351 -28.98 1.02 -6.56
C ALA A 351 -28.65 -0.39 -6.07
N ALA A 352 -28.87 -0.67 -4.78
CA ALA A 352 -28.62 -1.98 -4.17
C ALA A 352 -29.47 -3.13 -4.76
N ARG A 353 -30.57 -2.84 -5.45
CA ARG A 353 -31.54 -3.82 -5.98
C ARG A 353 -31.55 -3.95 -7.51
N THR A 354 -30.90 -3.03 -8.23
CA THR A 354 -30.89 -2.97 -9.72
C THR A 354 -30.42 -4.26 -10.39
N GLU A 355 -31.12 -4.80 -11.37
CA GLU A 355 -30.81 -6.13 -11.94
C GLU A 355 -29.77 -6.10 -13.07
N SER A 356 -29.31 -4.92 -13.48
CA SER A 356 -28.34 -4.79 -14.57
C SER A 356 -27.44 -3.55 -14.43
N LEU A 357 -26.26 -3.58 -15.06
CA LEU A 357 -25.35 -2.43 -15.09
C LEU A 357 -25.95 -1.18 -15.77
N PRO A 358 -26.71 -1.29 -16.88
CA PRO A 358 -27.37 -0.12 -17.48
C PRO A 358 -28.39 0.55 -16.55
N GLU A 359 -29.19 -0.25 -15.83
CA GLU A 359 -30.14 0.29 -14.85
C GLU A 359 -29.40 1.00 -13.72
N LEU A 360 -28.34 0.38 -13.20
CA LEU A 360 -27.49 0.94 -12.16
C LEU A 360 -26.87 2.29 -12.57
N LEU A 361 -26.38 2.40 -13.81
CA LEU A 361 -25.89 3.66 -14.39
C LEU A 361 -26.98 4.74 -14.44
N GLY A 362 -28.23 4.37 -14.73
CA GLY A 362 -29.38 5.28 -14.69
C GLY A 362 -29.67 5.83 -13.28
N VAL A 363 -29.62 4.96 -12.27
CA VAL A 363 -29.77 5.36 -10.86
C VAL A 363 -28.60 6.25 -10.42
N GLU A 364 -27.37 5.88 -10.76
CA GLU A 364 -26.18 6.67 -10.48
C GLU A 364 -26.27 8.07 -11.10
N GLY A 365 -26.66 8.16 -12.38
CA GLY A 365 -26.83 9.42 -13.09
C GLY A 365 -27.88 10.32 -12.45
N THR A 366 -29.01 9.75 -12.04
CA THR A 366 -30.10 10.47 -11.34
C THR A 366 -29.61 11.02 -10.00
N ALA A 367 -28.97 10.18 -9.19
CA ALA A 367 -28.43 10.58 -7.89
C ALA A 367 -27.34 11.66 -8.03
N ALA A 368 -26.44 11.51 -9.01
CA ALA A 368 -25.40 12.49 -9.30
C ALA A 368 -25.96 13.84 -9.74
N ALA A 369 -26.97 13.85 -10.62
CA ALA A 369 -27.64 15.08 -11.04
C ALA A 369 -28.28 15.80 -9.86
N ARG A 370 -28.94 15.06 -8.96
CA ARG A 370 -29.54 15.62 -7.73
C ARG A 370 -28.48 16.18 -6.80
N TYR A 371 -27.41 15.42 -6.55
CA TYR A 371 -26.28 15.83 -5.71
C TYR A 371 -25.62 17.12 -6.21
N PHE A 372 -25.30 17.19 -7.51
CA PHE A 372 -24.60 18.34 -8.09
C PHE A 372 -25.47 19.60 -8.16
N ARG A 373 -26.77 19.48 -8.43
CA ARG A 373 -27.71 20.62 -8.34
C ARG A 373 -27.75 21.23 -6.94
N SER A 374 -27.51 20.42 -5.91
CA SER A 374 -27.52 20.86 -4.52
C SER A 374 -26.12 21.16 -3.96
N PHE A 375 -25.08 21.10 -4.79
CA PHE A 375 -23.70 21.27 -4.33
C PHE A 375 -23.41 22.71 -3.89
N GLY A 376 -23.97 23.70 -4.60
CA GLY A 376 -23.84 25.12 -4.24
C GLY A 376 -24.31 25.44 -2.82
N ALA A 377 -25.28 24.69 -2.29
CA ALA A 377 -25.79 24.85 -0.92
C ALA A 377 -24.76 24.48 0.18
N MET A 378 -23.62 23.90 -0.19
CA MET A 378 -22.48 23.65 0.71
C MET A 378 -21.43 24.76 0.70
N LEU A 379 -21.51 25.71 -0.24
CA LEU A 379 -20.48 26.73 -0.47
C LEU A 379 -20.84 28.04 0.24
N ASN A 380 -19.82 28.73 0.76
CA ASN A 380 -19.98 30.05 1.37
C ASN A 380 -20.12 31.13 0.27
N GLU A 381 -21.24 31.85 0.25
CA GLU A 381 -21.49 32.93 -0.72
C GLU A 381 -20.44 34.04 -0.66
N SER A 382 -19.92 34.33 0.54
CA SER A 382 -18.88 35.34 0.79
C SER A 382 -17.50 35.00 0.19
N ALA A 383 -17.31 33.80 -0.36
CA ALA A 383 -16.08 33.42 -1.04
C ALA A 383 -16.00 33.95 -2.48
N SER A 384 -17.12 34.41 -3.04
CA SER A 384 -17.24 34.88 -4.44
C SER A 384 -16.82 36.34 -4.60
N ASP A 385 -16.39 36.73 -5.80
CA ASP A 385 -16.24 38.13 -6.20
C ASP A 385 -16.97 38.42 -7.53
N ALA A 386 -16.76 39.62 -8.08
CA ALA A 386 -17.43 40.05 -9.30
C ALA A 386 -16.99 39.30 -10.58
N GLU A 387 -15.80 38.68 -10.57
CA GLU A 387 -15.25 37.96 -11.74
C GLU A 387 -15.45 36.45 -11.61
N PHE A 388 -15.38 35.90 -10.39
CA PHE A 388 -15.55 34.50 -10.10
C PHE A 388 -16.58 34.28 -8.99
N ALA A 389 -17.80 33.94 -9.41
CA ALA A 389 -18.81 33.38 -8.54
C ALA A 389 -18.54 31.89 -8.29
N PHE A 390 -18.63 31.47 -7.04
CA PHE A 390 -18.69 30.05 -6.67
C PHE A 390 -20.14 29.57 -6.65
N ASP A 391 -20.87 29.84 -7.74
CA ASP A 391 -22.17 29.22 -8.00
C ASP A 391 -21.99 27.86 -8.68
N PHE A 392 -22.92 26.94 -8.45
CA PHE A 392 -22.81 25.62 -9.04
C PHE A 392 -24.15 24.92 -9.15
N GLU A 393 -24.61 24.77 -10.39
CA GLU A 393 -25.84 24.06 -10.72
C GLU A 393 -25.58 22.74 -11.46
N THR A 394 -24.55 22.70 -12.31
CA THR A 394 -24.29 21.54 -13.19
C THR A 394 -22.81 21.23 -13.34
N ARG A 395 -22.49 19.94 -13.49
CA ARG A 395 -21.12 19.48 -13.74
C ARG A 395 -20.77 19.59 -15.23
N ASN A 396 -19.84 20.47 -15.59
CA ASN A 396 -19.24 20.54 -16.91
C ASN A 396 -17.74 20.22 -16.88
N ARG A 397 -17.28 19.33 -17.77
CA ARG A 397 -15.93 18.75 -17.74
C ARG A 397 -14.96 19.29 -18.78
N ARG A 398 -15.40 19.74 -19.96
CA ARG A 398 -14.50 19.95 -21.12
C ARG A 398 -14.95 21.07 -22.07
N PRO A 399 -14.36 22.27 -21.98
CA PRO A 399 -13.58 22.76 -20.83
C PRO A 399 -14.48 23.12 -19.62
N PRO A 400 -13.94 23.12 -18.39
CA PRO A 400 -14.64 23.70 -17.24
C PRO A 400 -14.86 25.20 -17.49
N ARG A 401 -16.10 25.66 -17.28
CA ARG A 401 -16.53 27.04 -17.56
C ARG A 401 -16.61 27.92 -16.32
N ASP A 402 -16.54 27.30 -15.15
CA ASP A 402 -16.64 27.95 -13.85
C ASP A 402 -15.57 27.42 -12.87
N PRO A 403 -15.27 28.20 -11.81
CA PRO A 403 -14.31 27.84 -10.78
C PRO A 403 -14.53 26.47 -10.15
N VAL A 404 -15.77 26.15 -9.76
CA VAL A 404 -16.08 24.92 -9.02
C VAL A 404 -15.84 23.71 -9.91
N ASN A 405 -16.25 23.76 -11.18
CA ASN A 405 -15.96 22.71 -12.15
C ASN A 405 -14.45 22.57 -12.43
N ALA A 406 -13.68 23.65 -12.41
CA ALA A 406 -12.21 23.59 -12.56
C ALA A 406 -11.57 22.86 -11.36
N LEU A 407 -11.96 23.23 -10.13
CA LEU A 407 -11.49 22.60 -8.89
C LEU A 407 -11.89 21.12 -8.81
N LEU A 408 -13.15 20.78 -9.09
CA LEU A 408 -13.62 19.38 -9.11
C LEU A 408 -12.88 18.55 -10.16
N SER A 409 -12.61 19.11 -11.34
CA SER A 409 -11.87 18.40 -12.40
C SER A 409 -10.44 18.11 -11.98
N PHE A 410 -9.79 19.08 -11.32
CA PHE A 410 -8.44 18.90 -10.80
C PHE A 410 -8.42 17.91 -9.63
N ALA A 411 -9.35 18.01 -8.68
CA ALA A 411 -9.49 17.08 -7.56
C ALA A 411 -9.71 15.63 -8.02
N TYR A 412 -10.57 15.41 -9.03
CA TYR A 412 -10.76 14.08 -9.60
C TYR A 412 -9.51 13.56 -10.32
N SER A 413 -8.74 14.43 -10.98
CA SER A 413 -7.48 14.03 -11.61
C SER A 413 -6.45 13.57 -10.57
N LEU A 414 -6.35 14.29 -9.45
CA LEU A 414 -5.50 13.90 -8.31
C LEU A 414 -5.99 12.59 -7.67
N LEU A 415 -7.30 12.41 -7.51
CA LEU A 415 -7.88 11.19 -6.93
C LEU A 415 -7.69 9.96 -7.83
N VAL A 416 -7.85 10.10 -9.15
CA VAL A 416 -7.54 9.05 -10.12
C VAL A 416 -6.07 8.65 -10.04
N ARG A 417 -5.16 9.63 -9.94
CA ARG A 417 -3.73 9.35 -9.76
C ARG A 417 -3.49 8.56 -8.47
N SER A 418 -4.03 9.03 -7.34
CA SER A 418 -3.84 8.37 -6.04
C SER A 418 -4.33 6.92 -6.08
N TRP A 419 -5.51 6.64 -6.65
CA TRP A 419 -6.00 5.27 -6.83
C TRP A 419 -5.15 4.47 -7.81
N THR A 420 -4.72 5.05 -8.93
CA THR A 420 -3.87 4.36 -9.92
C THR A 420 -2.57 3.87 -9.28
N VAL A 421 -1.90 4.74 -8.52
CA VAL A 421 -0.64 4.42 -7.83
C VAL A 421 -0.88 3.38 -6.73
N THR A 422 -1.92 3.54 -5.91
CA THR A 422 -2.28 2.56 -4.87
C THR A 422 -2.57 1.19 -5.45
N LEU A 423 -3.36 1.11 -6.53
CA LEU A 423 -3.70 -0.14 -7.18
C LEU A 423 -2.47 -0.83 -7.77
N ALA A 424 -1.60 -0.07 -8.44
CA ALA A 424 -0.38 -0.60 -9.00
C ALA A 424 0.60 -1.10 -7.91
N ALA A 425 0.65 -0.42 -6.76
CA ALA A 425 1.45 -0.83 -5.60
C ALA A 425 0.94 -2.13 -4.95
N VAL A 426 -0.38 -2.32 -4.86
CA VAL A 426 -1.00 -3.58 -4.37
C VAL A 426 -0.90 -4.71 -5.42
N GLY A 427 -0.69 -4.36 -6.68
CA GLY A 427 -0.46 -5.30 -7.78
C GLY A 427 -1.64 -5.58 -8.68
N PHE A 428 -2.62 -4.67 -8.71
CA PHE A 428 -3.69 -4.68 -9.69
C PHE A 428 -3.27 -4.12 -11.04
N ASP A 429 -3.99 -4.53 -12.08
CA ASP A 429 -4.05 -3.76 -13.32
C ASP A 429 -5.06 -2.61 -13.16
N ALA A 430 -4.58 -1.38 -13.02
CA ALA A 430 -5.45 -0.23 -12.83
C ALA A 430 -6.42 0.04 -14.01
N TYR A 431 -6.18 -0.52 -15.19
CA TYR A 431 -6.99 -0.32 -16.39
C TYR A 431 -8.14 -1.30 -16.54
N ARG A 432 -8.13 -2.42 -15.79
CA ARG A 432 -9.19 -3.42 -15.87
C ARG A 432 -10.21 -3.26 -14.73
N GLY A 433 -11.21 -2.42 -14.95
CA GLY A 433 -12.36 -2.25 -14.05
C GLY A 433 -13.38 -3.40 -14.15
N LEU A 434 -14.27 -3.44 -13.16
CA LEU A 434 -15.45 -4.32 -13.08
C LEU A 434 -16.75 -3.54 -13.35
N TYR A 435 -16.77 -2.23 -13.07
CA TYR A 435 -17.95 -1.40 -13.31
C TYR A 435 -17.78 -0.50 -14.55
N HIS A 436 -16.76 0.36 -14.55
CA HIS A 436 -16.45 1.21 -15.68
C HIS A 436 -15.90 0.38 -16.84
N GLN A 437 -16.55 0.49 -17.99
CA GLN A 437 -16.11 -0.20 -19.20
C GLN A 437 -14.72 0.31 -19.64
N PRO A 438 -13.80 -0.60 -20.03
CA PRO A 438 -12.51 -0.21 -20.56
C PRO A 438 -12.68 0.73 -21.75
N ARG A 439 -12.11 1.93 -21.65
CA ARG A 439 -11.94 2.84 -22.79
C ARG A 439 -10.46 3.10 -22.93
N TYR A 440 -9.98 3.18 -24.17
CA TYR A 440 -8.56 3.38 -24.45
C TYR A 440 -7.97 4.52 -23.61
N GLY A 441 -6.90 4.21 -22.87
CA GLY A 441 -6.18 5.17 -22.03
C GLY A 441 -6.83 5.56 -20.70
N ARG A 442 -7.94 4.92 -20.26
CA ARG A 442 -8.58 5.24 -18.96
C ARG A 442 -8.36 4.13 -17.91
N PRO A 443 -7.84 4.45 -16.71
CA PRO A 443 -7.63 3.47 -15.65
C PRO A 443 -8.98 3.09 -15.00
N ALA A 444 -9.71 2.16 -15.63
CA ALA A 444 -11.10 1.85 -15.26
C ALA A 444 -11.25 1.33 -13.82
N LEU A 445 -10.32 0.53 -13.30
CA LEU A 445 -10.40 0.08 -11.91
C LEU A 445 -10.16 1.22 -10.92
N ALA A 446 -9.26 2.16 -11.25
CA ALA A 446 -9.08 3.37 -10.44
C ALA A 446 -10.35 4.23 -10.44
N LEU A 447 -11.07 4.29 -11.57
CA LEU A 447 -12.38 4.95 -11.65
C LEU A 447 -13.45 4.24 -10.83
N ASP A 448 -13.45 2.91 -10.77
CA ASP A 448 -14.37 2.14 -9.93
C ASP A 448 -14.14 2.43 -8.44
N LEU A 449 -12.92 2.20 -7.95
CA LEU A 449 -12.62 2.32 -6.52
C LEU A 449 -12.62 3.77 -6.02
N MET A 450 -12.48 4.77 -6.91
CA MET A 450 -12.65 6.15 -6.51
C MET A 450 -14.11 6.54 -6.27
N GLU A 451 -15.11 5.80 -6.77
CA GLU A 451 -16.51 6.23 -6.73
C GLU A 451 -17.01 6.52 -5.30
N PRO A 452 -16.82 5.64 -4.30
CA PRO A 452 -17.19 5.94 -2.91
C PRO A 452 -16.37 7.09 -2.29
N PHE A 453 -15.18 7.36 -2.84
CA PHE A 453 -14.20 8.31 -2.32
C PHE A 453 -14.30 9.71 -2.94
N ARG A 454 -15.02 9.88 -4.05
CA ARG A 454 -15.30 11.20 -4.65
C ARG A 454 -15.86 12.20 -3.62
N PRO A 455 -16.97 11.90 -2.92
CA PRO A 455 -17.51 12.79 -1.89
C PRO A 455 -16.58 12.95 -0.68
N LEU A 456 -15.83 11.90 -0.33
CA LEU A 456 -15.02 11.86 0.89
C LEU A 456 -13.72 12.65 0.75
N VAL A 457 -13.12 12.65 -0.42
CA VAL A 457 -11.82 13.27 -0.68
C VAL A 457 -11.97 14.43 -1.63
N ALA A 458 -12.33 14.17 -2.89
CA ALA A 458 -12.27 15.18 -3.94
C ALA A 458 -13.28 16.32 -3.71
N ASP A 459 -14.55 15.99 -3.53
CA ASP A 459 -15.62 16.97 -3.35
C ASP A 459 -15.44 17.71 -2.00
N SER A 460 -15.09 16.97 -0.95
CA SER A 460 -14.78 17.54 0.37
C SER A 460 -13.61 18.53 0.30
N VAL A 461 -12.57 18.27 -0.49
CA VAL A 461 -11.43 19.20 -0.68
C VAL A 461 -11.88 20.47 -1.37
N VAL A 462 -12.75 20.37 -2.39
CA VAL A 462 -13.29 21.56 -3.06
C VAL A 462 -14.10 22.41 -2.09
N VAL A 463 -15.01 21.81 -1.34
CA VAL A 463 -15.81 22.51 -0.32
C VAL A 463 -14.90 23.17 0.73
N GLN A 464 -13.89 22.47 1.23
CA GLN A 464 -12.93 23.01 2.21
C GLN A 464 -12.09 24.15 1.63
N ALA A 465 -11.55 23.99 0.43
CA ALA A 465 -10.69 24.98 -0.21
C ALA A 465 -11.42 26.32 -0.41
N ILE A 466 -12.69 26.27 -0.81
CA ILE A 466 -13.54 27.44 -1.00
C ILE A 466 -13.96 28.02 0.36
N ASN A 467 -14.58 27.20 1.23
CA ASN A 467 -15.20 27.69 2.46
C ASN A 467 -14.18 28.25 3.48
N ASN A 468 -12.95 27.74 3.49
CA ASN A 468 -11.87 28.22 4.34
C ASN A 468 -11.06 29.36 3.69
N GLY A 469 -11.37 29.75 2.45
CA GLY A 469 -10.62 30.78 1.70
C GLY A 469 -9.18 30.38 1.38
N GLU A 470 -8.88 29.07 1.31
CA GLU A 470 -7.57 28.53 0.91
C GLU A 470 -7.32 28.70 -0.58
N VAL A 471 -8.39 28.72 -1.39
CA VAL A 471 -8.38 29.14 -2.80
C VAL A 471 -9.33 30.32 -2.95
N ARG A 472 -8.84 31.38 -3.60
CA ARG A 472 -9.55 32.63 -3.82
C ARG A 472 -9.78 32.89 -5.31
N PRO A 473 -10.65 33.84 -5.69
CA PRO A 473 -10.80 34.26 -7.08
C PRO A 473 -9.48 34.58 -7.80
N ASN A 474 -8.54 35.28 -7.15
CA ASN A 474 -7.22 35.60 -7.69
C ASN A 474 -6.30 34.37 -7.93
N ASP A 475 -6.67 33.20 -7.40
CA ASP A 475 -5.99 31.94 -7.66
C ASP A 475 -6.49 31.26 -8.95
N LEU A 476 -7.46 31.87 -9.64
CA LEU A 476 -8.07 31.40 -10.87
C LEU A 476 -7.77 32.37 -12.02
N LYS A 477 -7.92 31.86 -13.24
CA LYS A 477 -7.81 32.65 -14.46
C LYS A 477 -8.69 32.08 -15.55
N THR A 478 -9.23 32.97 -16.37
CA THR A 478 -10.00 32.60 -17.56
C THR A 478 -9.10 32.63 -18.79
N VAL A 479 -9.10 31.55 -19.56
CA VAL A 479 -8.35 31.43 -20.82
C VAL A 479 -9.29 30.85 -21.87
N ALA A 480 -9.60 31.63 -22.91
CA ALA A 480 -10.46 31.22 -24.01
C ALA A 480 -11.80 30.60 -23.56
N GLY A 481 -12.46 31.21 -22.56
CA GLY A 481 -13.74 30.72 -22.01
C GLY A 481 -13.63 29.48 -21.10
N SER A 482 -12.40 29.08 -20.74
CA SER A 482 -12.14 28.03 -19.75
C SER A 482 -11.53 28.59 -18.47
N VAL A 483 -11.96 28.09 -17.31
CA VAL A 483 -11.41 28.48 -16.01
C VAL A 483 -10.30 27.52 -15.60
N ASN A 484 -9.14 28.06 -15.20
CA ASN A 484 -7.97 27.31 -14.78
C ASN A 484 -7.37 27.89 -13.50
N LEU A 485 -6.68 27.06 -12.73
CA LEU A 485 -5.88 27.50 -11.58
C LEU A 485 -4.59 28.19 -12.04
N THR A 486 -4.19 29.24 -11.33
CA THR A 486 -2.83 29.80 -11.37
C THR A 486 -1.82 28.81 -10.76
N ALA A 487 -0.52 29.11 -10.86
CA ALA A 487 0.50 28.25 -10.26
C ALA A 487 0.40 28.22 -8.72
N ASP A 488 0.12 29.36 -8.10
CA ASP A 488 -0.06 29.48 -6.66
C ASP A 488 -1.38 28.86 -6.20
N GLY A 489 -2.48 29.12 -6.92
CA GLY A 489 -3.76 28.48 -6.68
C GLY A 489 -3.68 26.96 -6.68
N ARG A 490 -2.94 26.41 -7.64
CA ARG A 490 -2.70 24.96 -7.71
C ARG A 490 -1.88 24.46 -6.53
N ARG A 491 -0.84 25.19 -6.12
CA ARG A 491 -0.01 24.82 -4.96
C ARG A 491 -0.85 24.76 -3.69
N ARG A 492 -1.69 25.76 -3.45
CA ARG A 492 -2.61 25.82 -2.31
C ARG A 492 -3.59 24.65 -2.36
N PHE A 493 -4.22 24.42 -3.51
CA PHE A 493 -5.17 23.32 -3.67
C PHE A 493 -4.55 21.93 -3.47
N ILE A 494 -3.34 21.70 -3.99
CA ILE A 494 -2.59 20.45 -3.76
C ILE A 494 -2.33 20.27 -2.25
N SER A 495 -1.95 21.33 -1.53
CA SER A 495 -1.76 21.25 -0.08
C SER A 495 -3.05 20.88 0.66
N THR A 496 -4.18 21.48 0.31
CA THR A 496 -5.50 21.10 0.87
C THR A 496 -5.82 19.63 0.59
N TYR A 497 -5.57 19.16 -0.64
CA TYR A 497 -5.78 17.77 -1.05
C TYR A 497 -4.90 16.77 -0.25
N GLU A 498 -3.61 17.04 -0.12
CA GLU A 498 -2.70 16.17 0.65
C GLU A 498 -3.03 16.17 2.14
N ARG A 499 -3.42 17.32 2.70
CA ARG A 499 -3.92 17.41 4.09
C ARG A 499 -5.17 16.57 4.28
N ARG A 500 -6.08 16.55 3.30
CA ARG A 500 -7.25 15.67 3.33
C ARG A 500 -6.87 14.20 3.30
N LEU A 501 -5.89 13.79 2.50
CA LEU A 501 -5.42 12.40 2.49
C LEU A 501 -4.77 11.98 3.81
N GLY A 502 -4.09 12.91 4.50
CA GLY A 502 -3.53 12.68 5.83
C GLY A 502 -4.55 12.67 6.98
N HIS A 503 -5.76 13.22 6.76
CA HIS A 503 -6.79 13.29 7.78
C HIS A 503 -7.27 11.88 8.20
N GLU A 504 -7.32 11.65 9.51
CA GLU A 504 -7.78 10.39 10.09
C GLU A 504 -9.29 10.34 10.30
N VAL A 505 -9.87 9.16 10.07
CA VAL A 505 -11.27 8.86 10.31
C VAL A 505 -11.38 7.57 11.11
N VAL A 506 -12.42 7.47 11.94
CA VAL A 506 -12.75 6.20 12.61
C VAL A 506 -13.39 5.28 11.58
N HIS A 507 -12.82 4.08 11.39
CA HIS A 507 -13.37 3.10 10.47
C HIS A 507 -14.71 2.58 11.02
N PRO A 508 -15.83 2.71 10.29
CA PRO A 508 -17.17 2.39 10.81
C PRO A 508 -17.37 0.90 11.12
N LEU A 509 -16.60 0.02 10.47
CA LEU A 509 -16.65 -1.42 10.71
C LEU A 509 -15.60 -1.89 11.73
N PHE A 510 -14.45 -1.21 11.83
CA PHE A 510 -13.31 -1.71 12.61
C PHE A 510 -13.02 -0.90 13.88
N GLY A 511 -13.65 0.26 14.05
CA GLY A 511 -13.61 1.06 15.28
C GLY A 511 -12.33 1.86 15.53
N TYR A 512 -11.22 1.56 14.85
CA TYR A 512 -9.97 2.31 15.00
C TYR A 512 -9.80 3.46 14.00
N ARG A 513 -8.86 4.37 14.26
CA ARG A 513 -8.54 5.52 13.40
C ARG A 513 -7.61 5.13 12.26
N VAL A 514 -7.88 5.64 11.07
CA VAL A 514 -7.05 5.42 9.87
C VAL A 514 -7.07 6.66 8.98
N SER A 515 -5.92 7.04 8.41
CA SER A 515 -5.86 8.14 7.43
C SER A 515 -6.55 7.77 6.12
N TYR A 516 -7.06 8.74 5.37
CA TYR A 516 -7.63 8.47 4.04
C TYR A 516 -6.62 7.81 3.09
N ARG A 517 -5.32 8.17 3.19
CA ARG A 517 -4.25 7.53 2.42
C ARG A 517 -4.17 6.03 2.71
N ARG A 518 -4.10 5.67 4.00
CA ARG A 518 -4.03 4.26 4.43
C ARG A 518 -5.33 3.51 4.11
N LEU A 519 -6.47 4.19 4.24
CA LEU A 519 -7.78 3.64 3.92
C LEU A 519 -7.90 3.24 2.45
N MET A 520 -7.33 4.01 1.51
CA MET A 520 -7.33 3.64 0.08
C MET A 520 -6.58 2.32 -0.15
N GLU A 521 -5.40 2.17 0.46
CA GLU A 521 -4.64 0.92 0.36
C GLU A 521 -5.36 -0.25 1.02
N MET A 522 -5.91 -0.05 2.22
CA MET A 522 -6.72 -1.05 2.92
C MET A 522 -7.90 -1.51 2.05
N GLN A 523 -8.62 -0.58 1.43
CA GLN A 523 -9.75 -0.90 0.56
C GLN A 523 -9.30 -1.64 -0.72
N ALA A 524 -8.17 -1.27 -1.32
CA ALA A 524 -7.59 -2.04 -2.41
C ALA A 524 -7.23 -3.49 -1.98
N ARG A 525 -6.67 -3.66 -0.78
CA ARG A 525 -6.34 -4.99 -0.25
C ARG A 525 -7.58 -5.82 0.06
N LEU A 526 -8.61 -5.23 0.68
CA LEU A 526 -9.91 -5.88 0.90
C LEU A 526 -10.60 -6.26 -0.42
N PHE A 527 -10.45 -5.43 -1.46
CA PHE A 527 -10.92 -5.79 -2.80
C PHE A 527 -10.19 -7.02 -3.34
N GLY A 528 -8.87 -7.14 -3.11
CA GLY A 528 -8.12 -8.35 -3.45
C GLY A 528 -8.61 -9.58 -2.70
N ARG A 529 -8.91 -9.46 -1.41
CA ARG A 529 -9.50 -10.55 -0.60
C ARG A 529 -10.86 -11.00 -1.13
N PHE A 530 -11.70 -10.07 -1.58
CA PHE A 530 -12.96 -10.39 -2.27
C PHE A 530 -12.73 -11.16 -3.58
N LEU A 531 -11.80 -10.71 -4.42
CA LEU A 531 -11.50 -11.36 -5.70
C LEU A 531 -10.88 -12.75 -5.56
N LEU A 532 -10.07 -12.96 -4.52
CA LEU A 532 -9.46 -14.24 -4.19
C LEU A 532 -10.42 -15.19 -3.44
N GLY A 533 -11.68 -14.76 -3.21
CA GLY A 533 -12.70 -15.57 -2.55
C GLY A 533 -12.55 -15.68 -1.02
N GLU A 534 -11.65 -14.89 -0.42
CA GLU A 534 -11.53 -14.82 1.03
C GLU A 534 -12.70 -14.06 1.67
N LEU A 535 -13.30 -13.10 0.96
CA LEU A 535 -14.49 -12.37 1.39
C LEU A 535 -15.65 -12.61 0.43
N ALA A 536 -16.85 -12.85 0.96
CA ALA A 536 -18.05 -13.04 0.15
C ALA A 536 -18.51 -11.74 -0.54
N GLU A 537 -18.30 -10.60 0.11
CA GLU A 537 -18.66 -9.27 -0.37
C GLU A 537 -17.51 -8.29 -0.19
N TYR A 538 -17.47 -7.26 -1.05
CA TYR A 538 -16.52 -6.16 -0.92
C TYR A 538 -17.04 -5.10 0.08
N PRO A 539 -16.36 -4.89 1.23
CA PRO A 539 -16.81 -4.01 2.30
C PRO A 539 -16.52 -2.53 1.97
N ASN A 540 -17.46 -1.89 1.27
CA ASN A 540 -17.34 -0.49 0.89
C ASN A 540 -17.27 0.45 2.11
N PHE A 541 -16.32 1.38 2.09
CA PHE A 541 -16.22 2.41 3.13
C PHE A 541 -17.32 3.46 3.00
N THR A 542 -18.09 3.66 4.08
CA THR A 542 -19.11 4.72 4.17
C THR A 542 -18.99 5.52 5.46
N THR A 543 -19.06 6.85 5.36
CA THR A 543 -19.11 7.71 6.55
C THR A 543 -20.54 7.84 7.06
N ARG A 544 -20.71 8.01 8.38
CA ARG A 544 -22.03 8.11 9.02
C ARG A 544 -22.48 9.52 9.29
#